data_AF-A0A9P0MCF1-F1
#
_entry.id   AF-A0A9P0MCF1-F1
#
_cell.length_a   1.000
_cell.length_b   1.000
_cell.length_c   1.000
_cell.angle_alpha   90.00
_cell.angle_beta   90.00
_cell.angle_gamma   90.00
#
_symmetry.space_group_name_H-M   'P 1'
#
loop_
_entity.id
_entity.type
_entity.pdbx_description
1 polymer ?
#
loop_
_entity_poly.entity_id
_entity_poly.type
_entity_poly.pdbx_seq_one_letter_code
_entity_poly.pdbx_strand_id
1 'polypeptide(L)'
;MKLFDRSVDLARFEEDTPLYPICRAWMQNQPKNPQTVVKRRLSTPEPEDKSWNGDDSLTEVTRLPAPSGPFEKRIPPPLPEQQQNKDNINLNYDQCEPPEKEVLMQNHLERWSKVKKKWIETAAKNEERYSKSLEILKAIYINAQEVTD
;
A
#
# COMPACT_ATOMS: atom_id res chain seq x y z
N MET A 1 -11.81 28.98 7.98
CA MET A 1 -10.45 29.41 8.36
C MET A 1 -9.86 30.24 7.23
N LYS A 2 -9.33 31.44 7.51
CA LYS A 2 -8.74 32.34 6.51
C LYS A 2 -7.23 32.07 6.43
N LEU A 3 -6.77 31.43 5.35
CA LEU A 3 -5.37 31.04 5.16
C LEU A 3 -4.47 32.22 4.74
N PHE A 4 -5.05 33.21 4.06
CA PHE A 4 -4.32 34.30 3.42
C PHE A 4 -3.72 35.35 4.37
N ASP A 5 -4.12 35.36 5.65
CA ASP A 5 -3.58 36.29 6.66
C ASP A 5 -2.45 35.66 7.50
N ARG A 6 -1.94 34.47 7.11
CA ARG A 6 -0.92 33.72 7.83
C ARG A 6 0.41 33.79 7.08
N SER A 7 1.50 34.08 7.80
CA SER A 7 2.86 34.06 7.26
C SER A 7 3.70 32.98 7.95
N VAL A 8 4.70 32.47 7.24
CA VAL A 8 5.69 31.53 7.76
C VAL A 8 7.09 32.04 7.41
N ASP A 9 7.99 32.04 8.38
CA ASP A 9 9.37 32.48 8.22
C ASP A 9 10.22 31.32 7.69
N LEU A 10 10.61 31.39 6.41
CA LEU A 10 11.35 30.32 5.74
C LEU A 10 12.81 30.24 6.17
N ALA A 11 13.39 31.31 6.70
CA ALA A 11 14.80 31.33 7.14
C ALA A 11 15.07 30.40 8.33
N ARG A 12 14.01 29.87 8.96
CA ARG A 12 14.09 28.91 10.07
C ARG A 12 14.26 27.46 9.61
N PHE A 13 14.15 27.18 8.32
CA PHE A 13 14.25 25.83 7.76
C PHE A 13 15.54 25.68 6.94
N GLU A 14 16.16 24.50 7.01
CA GLU A 14 17.25 24.11 6.12
C GLU A 14 16.71 23.87 4.71
N GLU A 15 17.53 24.04 3.66
CA GLU A 15 17.12 23.86 2.26
C GLU A 15 16.58 22.45 1.95
N ASP A 16 16.99 21.43 2.73
CA ASP A 16 16.55 20.05 2.63
C ASP A 16 15.35 19.70 3.53
N THR A 17 14.73 20.69 4.18
CA THR A 17 13.56 20.47 5.03
C THR A 17 12.36 20.03 4.18
N PRO A 18 11.67 18.92 4.55
CA PRO A 18 10.50 18.48 3.82
C PRO A 18 9.33 19.47 3.94
N LEU A 19 8.41 19.44 2.98
CA LEU A 19 7.29 20.37 2.89
C LEU A 19 6.32 20.32 4.09
N TYR A 20 6.15 19.14 4.71
CA TYR A 20 5.15 18.94 5.75
C TYR A 20 5.38 19.81 7.01
N PRO A 21 6.60 19.87 7.61
CA PRO A 21 6.94 20.82 8.66
C PRO A 21 6.62 22.29 8.33
N ILE A 22 6.89 22.71 7.09
CA ILE A 22 6.66 24.08 6.63
C ILE A 22 5.15 24.37 6.60
N CYS A 23 4.35 23.47 6.02
CA CYS A 23 2.89 23.58 6.00
C CYS A 23 2.27 23.60 7.40
N ARG A 24 2.81 22.80 8.34
CA ARG A 24 2.36 22.79 9.74
C ARG A 24 2.65 24.11 10.45
N ALA A 25 3.84 24.66 10.28
CA ALA A 25 4.20 25.97 10.85
C ALA A 25 3.31 27.09 10.30
N TRP A 26 3.00 27.05 9.00
CA TRP A 26 2.09 28.01 8.37
C TRP A 26 0.66 27.93 8.92
N MET A 27 0.13 26.72 9.14
CA MET A 27 -1.18 26.53 9.76
C MET A 27 -1.23 27.00 11.22
N GLN A 28 -0.13 26.87 11.96
CA GLN A 28 -0.04 27.29 13.36
C GLN A 28 -0.03 28.82 13.52
N ASN A 29 0.50 29.57 12.55
CA ASN A 29 0.52 31.04 12.53
C ASN A 29 1.07 31.68 13.82
N GLN A 30 2.18 31.13 14.34
CA GLN A 30 2.83 31.64 15.56
C GLN A 30 4.17 32.32 15.23
N PRO A 31 4.16 33.56 14.69
CA PRO A 31 5.38 34.25 14.26
C PRO A 31 6.35 34.53 15.42
N LYS A 32 5.79 34.75 16.63
CA LYS A 32 6.53 35.08 17.86
C LYS A 32 7.03 33.87 18.65
N ASN A 33 6.70 32.65 18.23
CA ASN A 33 7.13 31.47 18.95
C ASN A 33 8.54 31.09 18.48
N PRO A 34 9.56 31.11 19.35
CA PRO A 34 10.87 30.53 19.07
C PRO A 34 10.73 29.01 19.14
N GLN A 35 9.96 28.41 18.23
CA GLN A 35 9.92 26.96 18.11
C GLN A 35 11.32 26.49 17.72
N THR A 36 11.87 25.60 18.54
CA THR A 36 13.13 24.91 18.29
C THR A 36 13.13 24.38 16.87
N VAL A 37 14.16 24.74 16.09
CA VAL A 37 14.48 24.18 14.77
C VAL A 37 14.09 22.70 14.78
N VAL A 38 13.23 22.29 13.84
CA VAL A 38 12.79 20.90 13.73
C VAL A 38 14.04 20.08 13.46
N LYS A 39 14.67 19.58 14.53
CA LYS A 39 15.86 18.75 14.42
C LYS A 39 15.48 17.56 13.58
N ARG A 40 16.25 17.32 12.52
CA ARG A 40 16.15 16.13 11.69
C ARG A 40 16.03 14.92 12.61
N ARG A 41 14.97 14.13 12.45
CA ARG A 41 14.94 12.81 13.06
C ARG A 41 16.11 12.06 12.41
N LEU A 42 17.14 11.75 13.19
CA LEU A 42 18.18 10.83 12.74
C LEU A 42 17.47 9.55 12.32
N SER A 43 17.76 9.08 11.10
CA SER A 43 17.27 7.80 10.62
C SER A 43 17.60 6.75 11.66
N THR A 44 16.63 5.91 12.02
CA THR A 44 16.91 4.71 12.83
C THR A 44 18.03 3.94 12.15
N PRO A 45 19.14 3.59 12.84
CA PRO A 45 20.21 2.82 12.23
C PRO A 45 19.66 1.53 11.63
N GLU A 46 20.14 1.16 10.44
CA GLU A 46 19.77 -0.11 9.83
C GLU A 46 20.21 -1.26 10.76
N PRO A 47 19.30 -2.20 11.10
CA PRO A 47 19.67 -3.33 11.93
C PRO A 47 20.65 -4.26 11.19
N GLU A 48 21.60 -4.83 11.93
CA GLU A 48 22.66 -5.70 11.40
C GLU A 48 22.11 -6.92 10.64
N ASP A 49 22.68 -7.20 9.46
CA ASP A 49 22.34 -8.33 8.58
C ASP A 49 22.87 -9.67 9.12
N LYS A 50 22.23 -10.21 10.17
CA LYS A 50 22.45 -11.62 10.57
C LYS A 50 21.78 -12.59 9.61
N SER A 51 22.44 -12.87 8.47
CA SER A 51 21.98 -13.85 7.48
C SER A 51 21.52 -15.15 8.16
N TRP A 52 20.32 -15.61 7.82
CA TRP A 52 19.74 -16.84 8.33
C TRP A 52 20.59 -18.03 7.86
N ASN A 53 21.37 -18.62 8.77
CA ASN A 53 21.97 -19.93 8.57
C ASN A 53 20.93 -20.96 9.00
N GLY A 54 20.36 -21.69 8.06
CA GLY A 54 19.16 -22.53 8.24
C GLY A 54 19.35 -23.80 9.06
N ASP A 55 20.10 -23.74 10.16
CA ASP A 55 20.40 -24.89 11.02
C ASP A 55 20.13 -24.62 12.52
N ASP A 56 19.80 -23.39 12.92
CA ASP A 56 19.52 -23.13 14.33
C ASP A 56 18.04 -23.36 14.64
N SER A 57 17.81 -24.19 15.66
CA SER A 57 16.51 -24.55 16.19
C SER A 57 15.62 -23.32 16.33
N LEU A 58 14.33 -23.45 15.96
CA LEU A 58 13.29 -22.39 15.90
C LEU A 58 13.00 -21.66 17.24
N THR A 59 13.90 -21.77 18.21
CA THR A 59 13.84 -21.31 19.59
C THR A 59 13.81 -19.78 19.72
N GLU A 60 14.38 -19.01 18.78
CA GLU A 60 14.29 -17.55 18.85
C GLU A 60 14.29 -16.86 17.46
N VAL A 61 13.12 -16.79 16.83
CA VAL A 61 12.92 -16.01 15.59
C VAL A 61 12.85 -14.52 15.93
N THR A 62 13.99 -13.84 15.86
CA THR A 62 14.07 -12.37 16.11
C THR A 62 13.72 -11.52 14.87
N ARG A 63 13.75 -12.12 13.67
CA ARG A 63 13.43 -11.45 12.41
C ARG A 63 12.91 -12.42 11.35
N LEU A 64 11.99 -11.95 10.51
CA LEU A 64 11.52 -12.69 9.34
C LEU A 64 12.52 -12.55 8.18
N PRO A 65 12.63 -13.56 7.29
CA PRO A 65 13.50 -13.46 6.13
C PRO A 65 13.01 -12.38 5.16
N ALA A 66 13.95 -11.80 4.42
CA ALA A 66 13.64 -10.89 3.34
C ALA A 66 12.81 -11.60 2.24
N PRO A 67 11.93 -10.86 1.52
CA PRO A 67 11.16 -11.44 0.42
C PRO A 67 12.08 -12.02 -0.65
N SER A 68 11.70 -13.16 -1.22
CA SER A 68 12.53 -13.89 -2.19
C SER A 68 12.69 -13.19 -3.55
N GLY A 69 11.91 -12.14 -3.82
CA GLY A 69 11.93 -11.41 -5.09
C GLY A 69 11.50 -9.94 -4.96
N PRO A 70 11.70 -9.14 -6.04
CA PRO A 70 11.41 -7.71 -6.04
C PRO A 70 9.92 -7.41 -5.84
N PHE A 71 9.60 -6.18 -5.45
CA PHE A 71 8.23 -5.73 -5.26
C PHE A 71 7.41 -5.82 -6.56
N GLU A 72 6.41 -6.71 -6.57
CA GLU A 72 5.38 -6.76 -7.59
C GLU A 72 4.20 -5.85 -7.23
N LYS A 73 3.56 -5.26 -8.24
CA LYS A 73 2.42 -4.37 -8.04
C LYS A 73 1.24 -5.17 -7.47
N ARG A 74 0.69 -4.70 -6.34
CA ARG A 74 -0.52 -5.26 -5.72
C ARG A 74 -1.75 -5.17 -6.63
N ILE A 75 -1.79 -4.17 -7.50
CA ILE A 75 -2.95 -3.91 -8.36
C ILE A 75 -2.86 -4.81 -9.60
N PRO A 76 -3.88 -5.65 -9.86
CA PRO A 76 -3.90 -6.48 -11.06
C PRO A 76 -3.93 -5.63 -12.34
N PRO A 77 -3.37 -6.13 -13.45
CA PRO A 77 -3.52 -5.48 -14.75
C PRO A 77 -5.00 -5.44 -15.17
N PRO A 78 -5.40 -4.41 -15.94
CA PRO A 78 -6.79 -4.26 -16.36
C PRO A 78 -7.21 -5.40 -17.30
N LEU A 79 -8.44 -5.90 -17.11
CA LEU A 79 -9.07 -6.86 -18.01
C LEU A 79 -9.33 -6.21 -19.39
N PRO A 80 -9.49 -7.00 -20.48
CA PRO A 80 -9.76 -6.46 -21.82
C PRO A 80 -10.96 -5.51 -21.85
N GLU A 81 -12.02 -5.84 -21.11
CA GLU A 81 -13.23 -5.03 -20.95
C GLU A 81 -12.97 -3.65 -20.30
N GLN A 82 -11.87 -3.51 -19.55
CA GLN A 82 -11.47 -2.26 -18.88
C GLN A 82 -10.50 -1.42 -19.73
N GLN A 83 -9.97 -1.99 -20.81
CA GLN A 83 -9.05 -1.31 -21.73
C GLN A 83 -9.80 -0.60 -22.87
N GLN A 84 -11.12 -0.73 -22.93
CA GLN A 84 -11.94 -0.08 -23.94
C GLN A 84 -11.87 1.45 -23.80
N ASN A 85 -11.82 2.14 -24.94
CA ASN A 85 -11.84 3.59 -24.97
C ASN A 85 -13.21 4.10 -24.45
N LYS A 86 -13.17 4.99 -23.46
CA LYS A 86 -14.38 5.61 -22.86
C LYS A 86 -15.18 6.42 -23.88
N ASP A 87 -14.53 6.89 -24.95
CA ASP A 87 -15.16 7.67 -26.01
C ASP A 87 -15.95 6.79 -26.99
N ASN A 88 -15.84 5.46 -26.87
CA ASN A 88 -16.49 4.48 -27.74
C ASN A 88 -17.84 3.99 -27.18
N ILE A 89 -18.54 4.85 -26.44
CA ILE A 89 -19.87 4.56 -25.91
C ILE A 89 -20.90 5.03 -26.95
N ASN A 90 -21.67 4.09 -27.51
CA ASN A 90 -22.78 4.42 -28.38
C ASN A 90 -23.95 4.98 -27.54
N LEU A 91 -24.19 6.29 -27.63
CA LEU A 91 -25.32 6.99 -27.00
C LEU A 91 -26.50 7.17 -27.96
N ASN A 92 -26.42 6.62 -29.17
CA ASN A 92 -27.48 6.72 -30.16
C ASN A 92 -28.53 5.62 -29.93
N TYR A 93 -29.51 5.94 -29.10
CA TYR A 93 -30.61 5.04 -28.75
C TYR A 93 -31.58 4.76 -29.92
N ASP A 94 -31.57 5.59 -30.98
CA ASP A 94 -32.44 5.41 -32.15
C ASP A 94 -31.90 4.32 -33.10
N GLN A 95 -30.58 4.13 -33.12
CA GLN A 95 -29.90 3.14 -33.99
C GLN A 95 -29.56 1.85 -33.25
N CYS A 96 -29.58 1.86 -31.92
CA CYS A 96 -29.22 0.72 -31.10
C CYS A 96 -30.09 0.72 -29.84
N GLU A 97 -31.07 -0.19 -29.81
CA GLU A 97 -31.90 -0.36 -28.62
C GLU A 97 -31.03 -0.74 -27.40
N PRO A 98 -31.32 -0.18 -26.22
CA PRO A 98 -30.61 -0.55 -25.00
C PRO A 98 -30.70 -2.06 -24.75
N PRO A 99 -29.62 -2.71 -24.29
CA PRO A 99 -29.70 -4.08 -23.81
C PRO A 99 -30.74 -4.21 -22.70
N GLU A 100 -31.46 -5.32 -22.68
CA GLU A 100 -32.40 -5.61 -21.60
C GLU A 100 -31.68 -5.65 -20.24
N LYS A 101 -32.37 -5.19 -19.20
CA LYS A 101 -31.85 -5.15 -17.83
C LYS A 101 -31.29 -6.50 -17.39
N GLU A 102 -31.97 -7.60 -17.67
CA GLU A 102 -31.56 -8.94 -17.24
C GLU A 102 -30.22 -9.35 -17.88
N VAL A 103 -30.07 -9.10 -19.18
CA VAL A 103 -28.84 -9.35 -19.93
C VAL A 103 -27.69 -8.51 -19.38
N LEU A 104 -27.94 -7.22 -19.11
CA LEU A 104 -26.94 -6.32 -18.54
C LEU A 104 -26.47 -6.79 -17.16
N MET A 105 -27.41 -7.22 -16.31
CA MET A 105 -27.11 -7.75 -14.98
C MET A 105 -26.26 -9.03 -15.04
N GLN A 106 -26.57 -9.96 -15.94
CA GLN A 106 -25.79 -11.19 -16.13
C GLN A 106 -24.36 -10.88 -16.59
N ASN A 107 -24.21 -10.00 -17.58
CA ASN A 107 -22.90 -9.58 -18.09
C ASN A 107 -22.05 -8.93 -16.99
N HIS A 108 -22.64 -8.05 -16.19
CA HIS A 108 -21.95 -7.41 -15.07
C HIS A 108 -21.55 -8.40 -13.98
N LEU A 109 -22.41 -9.36 -13.64
CA LEU A 109 -22.10 -10.39 -12.64
C LEU A 109 -20.91 -11.23 -13.08
N GLU A 110 -20.91 -11.68 -14.34
CA GLU A 110 -19.79 -12.45 -14.91
C GLU A 110 -18.50 -11.64 -14.88
N ARG A 111 -18.54 -10.38 -15.32
CA ARG A 111 -17.40 -9.46 -15.28
C ARG A 111 -16.86 -9.28 -13.86
N TRP A 112 -17.71 -8.97 -12.88
CA TRP A 112 -17.27 -8.77 -11.50
C TRP A 112 -16.71 -10.04 -10.88
N SER A 113 -17.22 -11.21 -11.27
CA SER A 113 -16.62 -12.50 -10.90
C SER A 113 -15.19 -12.64 -11.45
N LYS A 114 -14.97 -12.31 -12.74
CA LYS A 114 -13.63 -12.29 -13.36
C LYS A 114 -12.70 -11.30 -12.65
N VAL A 115 -13.16 -10.09 -12.36
CA VAL A 115 -12.40 -9.07 -11.62
C VAL A 115 -11.98 -9.64 -10.26
N LYS A 116 -12.92 -10.15 -9.47
CA LYS A 116 -12.62 -10.74 -8.15
C LYS A 116 -11.57 -11.84 -8.24
N LYS A 117 -11.71 -12.79 -9.18
CA LYS A 117 -10.73 -13.87 -9.39
C LYS A 117 -9.34 -13.31 -9.69
N LYS A 118 -9.24 -12.30 -10.57
CA LYS A 118 -7.97 -11.68 -10.93
C LYS A 118 -7.28 -11.01 -9.75
N TRP A 119 -8.05 -10.35 -8.88
CA TRP A 119 -7.53 -9.75 -7.65
C TRP A 119 -6.99 -10.80 -6.69
N ILE A 120 -7.72 -11.90 -6.48
CA ILE A 120 -7.28 -13.01 -5.62
C ILE A 120 -5.99 -13.63 -6.16
N GLU A 121 -5.94 -13.93 -7.46
CA GLU A 121 -4.74 -14.50 -8.10
C GLU A 121 -3.52 -13.59 -7.97
N THR A 122 -3.72 -12.28 -8.17
CA THR A 122 -2.62 -11.29 -8.10
C THR A 122 -2.15 -11.12 -6.66
N ALA A 123 -3.07 -11.12 -5.70
CA ALA A 123 -2.72 -11.11 -4.27
C ALA A 123 -1.91 -12.35 -3.89
N ALA A 124 -2.35 -13.55 -4.32
CA ALA A 124 -1.64 -14.80 -4.05
C ALA A 124 -0.21 -14.80 -4.63
N LYS A 125 -0.04 -14.36 -5.88
CA LYS A 125 1.29 -14.20 -6.50
C LYS A 125 2.18 -13.21 -5.74
N ASN A 126 1.60 -12.09 -5.31
CA ASN A 126 2.32 -11.09 -4.54
C ASN A 126 2.76 -11.63 -3.16
N GLU A 127 1.94 -12.50 -2.54
CA GLU A 127 2.22 -13.15 -1.27
C GLU A 127 3.24 -14.29 -1.36
N GLU A 128 3.38 -14.93 -2.53
CA GLU A 128 4.35 -16.01 -2.78
C GLU A 128 5.79 -15.64 -2.41
N ARG A 129 6.13 -14.35 -2.53
CA ARG A 129 7.45 -13.79 -2.16
C ARG A 129 7.76 -13.90 -0.67
N TYR A 130 6.75 -14.10 0.16
CA TYR A 130 6.85 -14.26 1.62
C TYR A 130 6.61 -15.71 2.07
N SER A 131 6.68 -16.70 1.16
CA SER A 131 6.44 -18.11 1.48
C SER A 131 7.22 -18.61 2.70
N LYS A 132 8.54 -18.36 2.74
CA LYS A 132 9.41 -18.72 3.87
C LYS A 132 8.99 -18.05 5.17
N SER A 133 8.62 -16.77 5.12
CA SER A 133 8.13 -16.03 6.30
C SER A 133 6.80 -16.61 6.80
N LEU A 134 5.91 -17.01 5.89
CA LEU A 134 4.65 -17.65 6.23
C LEU A 134 4.86 -19.05 6.86
N GLU A 135 5.82 -19.83 6.37
CA GLU A 135 6.19 -21.11 6.96
C GLU A 135 6.67 -20.95 8.41
N ILE A 136 7.56 -19.97 8.66
CA ILE A 136 8.03 -19.65 10.01
C ILE A 136 6.87 -19.24 10.91
N LEU A 137 6.01 -18.33 10.46
CA LEU A 137 4.85 -17.88 11.23
C LEU A 137 3.87 -19.02 11.54
N LYS A 138 3.66 -19.95 10.60
CA LYS A 138 2.83 -21.15 10.81
C LYS A 138 3.45 -22.07 11.86
N ALA A 139 4.77 -22.29 11.81
CA ALA A 139 5.47 -23.11 12.80
C ALA A 139 5.37 -22.49 14.21
N ILE A 140 5.58 -21.17 14.34
CA ILE A 140 5.41 -20.45 15.61
C ILE A 140 3.99 -20.59 16.13
N TYR A 141 2.98 -20.43 15.26
CA TYR A 141 1.57 -20.55 15.63
C TYR A 141 1.24 -21.95 16.16
N ILE A 142 1.66 -23.01 15.46
CA ILE A 142 1.41 -24.40 15.88
C ILE A 142 2.08 -24.69 17.23
N ASN A 143 3.36 -24.34 17.38
CA ASN A 143 4.10 -24.54 18.62
C ASN A 143 3.45 -23.80 19.80
N ALA A 144 2.91 -22.60 19.58
CA ALA A 144 2.24 -21.83 20.62
C ALA A 144 0.92 -22.48 21.07
N GLN A 145 0.22 -23.20 20.18
CA GLN A 145 -1.00 -23.94 20.54
C GLN A 145 -0.69 -25.22 21.32
N GLU A 146 0.38 -25.93 20.96
CA GLU A 146 0.80 -27.15 21.67
C GLU A 146 1.26 -26.89 23.11
N VAL A 147 1.76 -25.69 23.42
CA VAL A 147 2.19 -25.32 24.78
C VAL A 147 1.01 -24.97 25.70
N THR A 148 -0.18 -24.71 25.15
CA THR A 148 -1.37 -24.35 25.94
C THR A 148 -2.26 -25.52 26.34
N ASP A 149 -1.99 -26.73 25.82
CA ASP A 149 -2.66 -27.99 26.18
C ASP A 149 -1.79 -28.85 27.11
#